data_AF-A0A779QJ52-F1
#
_entry.id   AF-A0A779QJ52-F1
#
_cell.length_a   1.000
_cell.length_b   1.000
_cell.length_c   1.000
_cell.angle_alpha   90.00
_cell.angle_beta   90.00
_cell.angle_gamma   90.00
#
_symmetry.space_group_name_H-M   'P 1'
#
loop_
_entity.id
_entity.type
_entity.pdbx_description
1 polymer ?
#
loop_
_entity_poly.entity_id
_entity_poly.type
_entity_poly.pdbx_seq_one_letter_code
_entity_poly.pdbx_strand_id
1 'polypeptide(L)'
;KAGYAIRRSENLSSWEYAPDHRGETVYSTDTGNTEEITALGDYPKTTTTIAPLTPYDKWDGEKWVTDTETQHSAAVGAAEAQRQSLIDTAMASISLIQLKLQTGRKLTQTENTRLNAVLDYIDAVTATDTSTAPDINWPEQPEA
;
A
#
# COMPACT_ATOMS: atom_id res chain seq x y z
N LYS A 1 -41.47 -5.65 16.52
CA LYS A 1 -40.87 -6.57 15.52
C LYS A 1 -39.35 -6.50 15.72
N ALA A 2 -38.65 -7.62 15.87
CA ALA A 2 -37.19 -7.59 16.04
C ALA A 2 -36.53 -7.02 14.77
N GLY A 3 -35.50 -6.18 14.93
CA GLY A 3 -34.81 -5.51 13.81
C GLY A 3 -35.53 -4.29 13.22
N TYR A 4 -36.55 -3.76 13.90
CA TYR A 4 -37.30 -2.58 13.45
C TYR A 4 -37.52 -1.60 14.59
N ALA A 5 -37.41 -0.31 14.28
CA ALA A 5 -37.81 0.78 15.14
C ALA A 5 -39.11 1.42 14.65
N ILE A 6 -39.77 2.14 15.55
CA ILE A 6 -40.98 2.89 15.23
C ILE A 6 -40.57 4.35 14.95
N ARG A 7 -40.93 4.87 13.77
CA ARG A 7 -40.74 6.28 13.41
C ARG A 7 -42.06 6.91 12.97
N ARG A 8 -42.15 8.23 13.04
CA ARG A 8 -43.33 8.95 12.54
C ARG A 8 -43.30 8.99 11.01
N SER A 9 -44.45 8.79 10.37
CA SER A 9 -44.64 8.99 8.93
C SER A 9 -44.27 10.42 8.51
N GLU A 10 -43.83 10.60 7.26
CA GLU A 10 -43.40 11.89 6.70
C GLU A 10 -44.46 12.99 6.84
N ASN A 11 -45.73 12.64 6.59
CA ASN A 11 -46.87 13.54 6.72
C ASN A 11 -47.37 13.70 8.16
N LEU A 12 -46.62 13.17 9.13
CA LEU A 12 -46.79 13.44 10.53
C LEU A 12 -48.11 12.87 11.13
N SER A 13 -48.84 12.03 10.38
CA SER A 13 -50.21 11.59 10.71
C SER A 13 -50.31 10.19 11.34
N SER A 14 -49.25 9.39 11.25
CA SER A 14 -49.21 8.01 11.73
C SER A 14 -47.80 7.55 12.14
N TRP A 15 -47.72 6.39 12.80
CA TRP A 15 -46.47 5.70 13.13
C TRP A 15 -46.23 4.53 12.19
N GLU A 16 -45.00 4.35 11.75
CA GLU A 16 -44.59 3.28 10.84
C GLU A 16 -43.37 2.52 11.39
N TYR A 17 -43.24 1.26 10.97
CA TYR A 17 -42.06 0.46 11.24
C TYR A 17 -41.01 0.72 10.17
N ALA A 18 -39.81 1.10 10.59
CA ALA A 18 -38.63 1.19 9.74
C ALA A 18 -37.58 0.18 10.19
N PRO A 19 -36.83 -0.46 9.27
CA PRO A 19 -35.67 -1.25 9.64
C PRO A 19 -34.71 -0.45 10.54
N ASP A 20 -34.14 -1.12 11.53
CA ASP A 20 -33.18 -0.51 12.44
C ASP A 20 -31.82 -1.21 12.30
N HIS A 21 -30.99 -0.65 11.42
CA HIS A 21 -29.62 -1.07 11.16
C HIS A 21 -28.60 -0.20 11.91
N ARG A 22 -29.05 0.65 12.83
CA ARG A 22 -28.15 1.63 13.45
C ARG A 22 -27.06 0.94 14.28
N GLY A 23 -25.84 1.46 14.19
CA GLY A 23 -24.65 0.87 14.80
C GLY A 23 -24.02 -0.26 13.96
N GLU A 24 -24.65 -0.66 12.85
CA GLU A 24 -24.00 -1.57 11.90
C GLU A 24 -22.94 -0.83 11.07
N THR A 25 -21.87 -1.55 10.74
CA THR A 25 -20.79 -1.08 9.88
C THR A 25 -21.09 -1.42 8.42
N VAL A 26 -21.01 -0.42 7.55
CA VAL A 26 -21.10 -0.55 6.10
C VAL A 26 -19.91 0.13 5.43
N TYR A 27 -19.79 -0.03 4.12
CA TYR A 27 -18.71 0.53 3.32
C TYR A 27 -19.31 1.36 2.18
N SER A 28 -18.80 2.56 1.97
CA SER A 28 -19.15 3.41 0.83
C SER A 28 -18.76 2.71 -0.48
N THR A 29 -19.69 2.50 -1.40
CA THR A 29 -19.40 1.92 -2.72
C THR A 29 -18.56 2.85 -3.60
N ASP A 30 -18.54 4.15 -3.28
CA ASP A 30 -17.78 5.15 -4.04
C ASP A 30 -16.30 5.20 -3.63
N THR A 31 -16.01 4.92 -2.36
CA THR A 31 -14.67 5.15 -1.78
C THR A 31 -14.07 3.94 -1.06
N GLY A 32 -14.87 2.92 -0.71
CA GLY A 32 -14.47 1.82 0.15
C GLY A 32 -14.35 2.17 1.63
N ASN A 33 -14.61 3.43 2.02
CA ASN A 33 -14.50 3.88 3.41
C ASN A 33 -15.58 3.25 4.29
N THR A 34 -15.18 2.94 5.52
CA THR A 34 -16.08 2.46 6.58
C THR A 34 -17.03 3.56 7.04
N GLU A 35 -18.31 3.24 7.13
CA GLU A 35 -19.37 4.10 7.63
C GLU A 35 -20.22 3.35 8.67
N GLU A 36 -20.74 4.08 9.66
CA GLU A 36 -21.72 3.54 10.61
C GLU A 36 -23.12 4.00 10.21
N ILE A 37 -24.09 3.08 10.23
CA ILE A 37 -25.48 3.45 10.03
C ILE A 37 -25.99 4.20 11.26
N THR A 38 -26.47 5.42 11.06
CA THR A 38 -27.02 6.26 12.15
C THR A 38 -28.51 6.58 11.97
N ALA A 39 -29.06 6.36 10.77
CA ALA A 39 -30.46 6.63 10.42
C ALA A 39 -31.32 5.36 10.44
N LEU A 40 -32.63 5.53 10.65
CA LEU A 40 -33.64 4.47 10.52
C LEU A 40 -34.10 4.32 9.07
N GLY A 41 -34.27 3.08 8.61
CA GLY A 41 -34.63 2.77 7.24
C GLY A 41 -33.73 1.70 6.65
N ASP A 42 -33.88 1.46 5.35
CA ASP A 42 -32.98 0.60 4.58
C ASP A 42 -31.56 1.20 4.51
N TYR A 43 -30.58 0.38 4.13
CA TYR A 43 -29.21 0.84 3.91
C TYR A 43 -29.15 1.96 2.85
N PRO A 44 -28.27 2.96 3.01
CA PRO A 44 -28.00 3.94 1.98
C PRO A 44 -27.66 3.26 0.64
N LYS A 45 -28.16 3.83 -0.46
CA LYS A 45 -27.98 3.24 -1.80
C LYS A 45 -26.50 3.15 -2.25
N THR A 46 -25.64 3.99 -1.67
CA THR A 46 -24.21 4.08 -1.95
C THR A 46 -23.36 3.31 -0.94
N THR A 47 -23.94 2.32 -0.24
CA THR A 47 -23.21 1.49 0.71
C THR A 47 -23.41 0.00 0.47
N THR A 48 -22.47 -0.79 0.97
CA THR A 48 -22.48 -2.25 0.96
C THR A 48 -22.02 -2.78 2.32
N THR A 49 -22.53 -3.94 2.74
CA THR A 49 -22.04 -4.64 3.94
C THR A 49 -20.79 -5.49 3.65
N ILE A 50 -20.36 -5.56 2.39
CA ILE A 50 -19.17 -6.29 1.96
C ILE A 50 -17.97 -5.35 2.09
N ALA A 51 -16.94 -5.76 2.82
CA ALA A 51 -15.71 -4.98 2.93
C ALA A 51 -14.85 -5.10 1.67
N PRO A 52 -14.18 -4.03 1.21
CA PRO A 52 -13.06 -4.18 0.28
C PRO A 52 -11.95 -4.98 0.95
N LEU A 53 -11.29 -5.85 0.19
CA LEU A 53 -10.15 -6.65 0.61
C LEU A 53 -8.83 -5.91 0.45
N THR A 54 -8.73 -5.05 -0.56
CA THR A 54 -7.55 -4.26 -0.85
C THR A 54 -7.87 -2.75 -0.94
N PRO A 55 -6.89 -1.87 -0.69
CA PRO A 55 -7.05 -0.44 -0.94
C PRO A 55 -7.29 -0.07 -2.41
N TYR A 56 -7.16 -1.02 -3.33
CA TYR A 56 -7.32 -0.82 -4.77
C TYR A 56 -8.66 -1.36 -5.28
N ASP A 57 -9.51 -1.88 -4.40
CA ASP A 57 -10.81 -2.42 -4.78
C ASP A 57 -11.77 -1.31 -5.21
N LYS A 58 -12.45 -1.54 -6.33
CA LYS A 58 -13.50 -0.68 -6.88
C LYS A 58 -14.81 -1.45 -6.92
N TRP A 59 -15.90 -0.77 -6.58
CA TRP A 59 -17.23 -1.35 -6.66
C TRP A 59 -17.69 -1.42 -8.12
N ASP A 60 -18.03 -2.61 -8.61
CA ASP A 60 -18.52 -2.81 -9.99
C ASP A 60 -20.05 -2.68 -10.14
N GLY A 61 -20.75 -2.46 -9.02
CA GLY A 61 -22.21 -2.45 -8.94
C GLY A 61 -22.76 -3.63 -8.12
N GLU A 62 -21.99 -4.70 -7.95
CA GLU A 62 -22.39 -5.92 -7.23
C GLU A 62 -21.35 -6.37 -6.21
N LYS A 63 -20.06 -6.19 -6.50
CA LYS A 63 -18.94 -6.64 -5.66
C LYS A 63 -17.73 -5.73 -5.82
N TRP A 64 -16.78 -5.94 -4.90
CA TRP A 64 -15.45 -5.36 -5.00
C TRP A 64 -14.61 -6.11 -6.04
N VAL A 65 -14.00 -5.35 -6.95
CA VAL A 65 -13.04 -5.84 -7.94
C VAL A 65 -11.74 -5.06 -7.77
N THR A 66 -10.66 -5.77 -7.50
CA THR A 66 -9.33 -5.15 -7.34
C THR A 66 -8.86 -4.53 -8.65
N ASP A 67 -8.48 -3.27 -8.60
CA ASP A 67 -7.79 -2.59 -9.69
C ASP A 67 -6.32 -3.06 -9.73
N THR A 68 -6.08 -4.12 -10.50
CA THR A 68 -4.76 -4.74 -10.62
C THR A 68 -3.71 -3.83 -11.24
N GLU A 69 -4.12 -2.90 -12.11
CA GLU A 69 -3.21 -1.93 -12.74
C GLU A 69 -2.70 -0.92 -11.71
N THR A 70 -3.61 -0.37 -10.90
CA THR A 70 -3.26 0.56 -9.81
C THR A 70 -2.45 -0.14 -8.74
N GLN A 71 -2.82 -1.37 -8.37
CA GLN A 71 -2.08 -2.19 -7.41
C GLN A 71 -0.65 -2.47 -7.90
N HIS A 72 -0.50 -2.91 -9.15
CA HIS A 72 0.81 -3.19 -9.73
C HIS A 72 1.67 -1.92 -9.85
N SER A 73 1.08 -0.81 -10.32
CA SER A 73 1.78 0.48 -10.41
C SER A 73 2.30 0.95 -9.04
N ALA A 74 1.50 0.77 -7.98
CA ALA A 74 1.94 1.05 -6.62
C ALA A 74 3.07 0.12 -6.16
N ALA A 75 3.01 -1.17 -6.50
CA ALA A 75 4.06 -2.12 -6.19
C ALA A 75 5.38 -1.77 -6.90
N VAL A 76 5.33 -1.38 -8.18
CA VAL A 76 6.49 -0.90 -8.94
C VAL A 76 7.08 0.36 -8.31
N GLY A 77 6.23 1.33 -7.92
CA GLY A 77 6.68 2.53 -7.23
C GLY A 77 7.38 2.24 -5.90
N ALA A 78 6.86 1.29 -5.12
CA ALA A 78 7.50 0.85 -3.88
C ALA A 78 8.84 0.14 -4.14
N ALA A 79 8.91 -0.68 -5.18
CA ALA A 79 10.13 -1.35 -5.59
C ALA A 79 11.23 -0.39 -6.03
N GLU A 80 10.90 0.67 -6.78
CA GLU A 80 11.83 1.74 -7.15
C GLU A 80 12.35 2.49 -5.93
N ALA A 81 11.48 2.80 -4.97
CA ALA A 81 11.91 3.42 -3.71
C ALA A 81 12.86 2.51 -2.92
N GLN A 82 12.59 1.20 -2.91
CA GLN A 82 13.49 0.21 -2.30
C GLN A 82 14.84 0.13 -3.03
N ARG A 83 14.85 0.13 -4.37
CA ARG A 83 16.09 0.19 -5.18
C ARG A 83 16.97 1.36 -4.74
N GLN A 84 16.38 2.55 -4.65
CA GLN A 84 17.11 3.75 -4.26
C GLN A 84 17.66 3.63 -2.82
N SER A 85 16.84 3.12 -1.89
CA SER A 85 17.28 2.90 -0.50
C SER A 85 18.45 1.92 -0.38
N LEU A 86 18.46 0.84 -1.18
CA LEU A 86 19.56 -0.12 -1.23
C LEU A 86 20.84 0.51 -1.78
N ILE A 87 20.73 1.32 -2.84
CA ILE A 87 21.87 2.05 -3.43
C ILE A 87 22.44 3.06 -2.43
N ASP A 88 21.59 3.85 -1.77
CA ASP A 88 22.00 4.85 -0.80
C ASP A 88 22.73 4.20 0.39
N THR A 89 22.22 3.07 0.87
CA THR A 89 22.83 2.29 1.96
C THR A 89 24.20 1.74 1.54
N ALA A 90 24.28 1.18 0.34
CA ALA A 90 25.53 0.65 -0.22
C ALA A 90 26.59 1.76 -0.37
N MET A 91 26.21 2.91 -0.93
CA MET A 91 27.06 4.09 -1.05
C MET A 91 27.54 4.60 0.32
N ALA A 92 26.66 4.67 1.31
CA ALA A 92 27.02 5.10 2.66
C ALA A 92 28.09 4.17 3.27
N SER A 93 28.01 2.87 2.99
CA SER A 93 28.95 1.86 3.50
C SER A 93 30.41 2.05 3.02
N ILE A 94 30.61 2.71 1.87
CA ILE A 94 31.93 2.98 1.29
C ILE A 94 32.35 4.46 1.37
N SER A 95 31.58 5.30 2.06
CA SER A 95 31.84 6.74 2.19
C SER A 95 33.27 7.06 2.68
N LEU A 96 33.79 6.30 3.64
CA LEU A 96 35.16 6.48 4.14
C LEU A 96 36.21 6.11 3.08
N ILE A 97 35.96 5.07 2.28
CA ILE A 97 36.84 4.67 1.18
C ILE A 97 36.87 5.78 0.12
N GLN A 98 35.71 6.34 -0.23
CA GLN A 98 35.61 7.48 -1.14
C GLN A 98 36.39 8.69 -0.63
N LEU A 99 36.29 9.01 0.68
CA LEU A 99 37.05 10.10 1.30
C LEU A 99 38.57 9.87 1.24
N LYS A 100 39.03 8.63 1.43
CA LYS A 100 40.46 8.27 1.28
C LYS A 100 40.95 8.52 -0.15
N LEU A 101 40.16 8.13 -1.16
CA LEU A 101 40.50 8.37 -2.56
C LEU A 101 40.53 9.87 -2.89
N GLN A 102 39.54 10.65 -2.42
CA GLN A 102 39.48 12.10 -2.62
C GLN A 102 40.69 12.84 -2.02
N THR A 103 41.26 12.31 -0.93
CA THR A 103 42.45 12.85 -0.27
C THR A 103 43.76 12.27 -0.82
N GLY A 104 43.71 11.49 -1.91
CA GLY A 104 44.89 10.90 -2.56
C GLY A 104 45.54 9.76 -1.78
N ARG A 105 44.85 9.17 -0.81
CA ARG A 105 45.36 8.04 -0.02
C ARG A 105 45.25 6.74 -0.81
N LYS A 106 46.27 5.89 -0.68
CA LYS A 106 46.21 4.51 -1.18
C LYS A 106 45.28 3.67 -0.30
N LEU A 107 44.42 2.87 -0.94
CA LEU A 107 43.55 1.91 -0.27
C LEU A 107 44.33 0.66 0.13
N THR A 108 43.92 0.05 1.25
CA THR A 108 44.36 -1.30 1.62
C THR A 108 43.73 -2.36 0.71
N GLN A 109 44.24 -3.58 0.74
CA GLN A 109 43.66 -4.69 -0.04
C GLN A 109 42.19 -4.96 0.35
N THR A 110 41.88 -4.92 1.64
CA THR A 110 40.52 -5.09 2.17
C THR A 110 39.58 -4.00 1.66
N GLU A 111 40.04 -2.75 1.64
CA GLU A 111 39.23 -1.62 1.14
C GLU A 111 38.97 -1.68 -0.35
N ASN A 112 39.95 -2.09 -1.16
CA ASN A 112 39.73 -2.33 -2.59
C ASN A 112 38.70 -3.45 -2.82
N THR A 113 38.81 -4.54 -2.04
CA THR A 113 37.88 -5.67 -2.13
C THR A 113 36.45 -5.23 -1.80
N ARG A 114 36.28 -4.50 -0.69
CA ARG A 114 34.98 -3.95 -0.28
C ARG A 114 34.43 -2.94 -1.28
N LEU A 115 35.27 -2.04 -1.80
CA LEU A 115 34.85 -1.05 -2.79
C LEU A 115 34.26 -1.73 -4.03
N ASN A 116 34.98 -2.71 -4.58
CA ASN A 116 34.51 -3.43 -5.77
C ASN A 116 33.23 -4.21 -5.49
N ALA A 117 33.17 -4.96 -4.38
CA ALA A 117 31.97 -5.73 -4.02
C ALA A 117 30.73 -4.85 -3.86
N VAL A 118 30.88 -3.64 -3.30
CA VAL A 118 29.78 -2.68 -3.15
C VAL A 118 29.37 -2.07 -4.49
N LEU A 119 30.32 -1.79 -5.38
CA LEU A 119 30.02 -1.30 -6.73
C LEU A 119 29.30 -2.38 -7.56
N ASP A 120 29.78 -3.63 -7.52
CA ASP A 120 29.14 -4.77 -8.18
C ASP A 120 27.70 -4.97 -7.66
N TYR A 121 27.49 -4.81 -6.36
CA TYR A 121 26.16 -4.85 -5.74
C TYR A 121 25.26 -3.70 -6.23
N ILE A 122 25.76 -2.47 -6.29
CA ILE A 122 25.00 -1.32 -6.80
C ILE A 122 24.61 -1.55 -8.26
N ASP A 123 25.52 -2.07 -9.08
CA ASP A 123 25.25 -2.41 -10.48
C ASP A 123 24.17 -3.49 -10.58
N ALA A 124 24.26 -4.54 -9.77
CA ALA A 124 23.25 -5.60 -9.70
C ALA A 124 21.88 -5.05 -9.29
N VAL A 125 21.81 -4.22 -8.24
CA VAL A 125 20.55 -3.60 -7.76
C VAL A 125 19.95 -2.68 -8.81
N THR A 126 20.80 -1.93 -9.52
CA THR A 126 20.38 -1.05 -10.62
C THR A 126 19.82 -1.83 -11.80
N ALA A 127 20.39 -3.01 -12.10
CA ALA A 127 19.95 -3.87 -13.19
C ALA A 127 18.68 -4.71 -12.86
N THR A 128 18.33 -4.86 -11.58
CA THR A 128 17.14 -5.62 -11.15
C THR A 128 15.87 -5.04 -11.75
N ASP A 129 15.08 -5.85 -12.46
CA ASP A 129 13.82 -5.40 -13.08
C ASP A 129 12.69 -5.22 -12.06
N THR A 130 12.37 -3.97 -11.76
CA THR A 130 11.30 -3.57 -10.83
C THR A 130 9.90 -3.70 -11.42
N SER A 131 9.76 -3.87 -12.74
CA SER A 131 8.46 -4.07 -13.38
C SER A 131 7.84 -5.43 -13.05
N THR A 132 8.61 -6.33 -12.42
CA THR A 132 8.15 -7.64 -11.94
C THR A 132 7.53 -7.58 -10.53
N ALA A 133 7.38 -6.38 -9.95
CA ALA A 133 6.80 -6.20 -8.62
C ALA A 133 5.40 -6.85 -8.49
N PRO A 134 5.08 -7.45 -7.32
CA PRO A 134 5.84 -7.39 -6.07
C PRO A 134 6.96 -8.44 -5.93
N ASP A 135 7.04 -9.41 -6.83
CA ASP A 135 7.90 -10.60 -6.70
C ASP A 135 9.33 -10.34 -7.21
N ILE A 136 10.04 -9.43 -6.53
CA ILE A 136 11.40 -9.03 -6.89
C ILE A 136 12.42 -9.77 -6.02
N ASN A 137 13.39 -10.40 -6.68
CA ASN A 137 14.56 -10.96 -6.01
C ASN A 137 15.70 -9.94 -5.97
N TRP A 138 15.87 -9.26 -4.84
CA TRP A 138 16.94 -8.29 -4.67
C TRP A 138 18.30 -8.98 -4.51
N PRO A 139 19.38 -8.41 -5.08
CA PRO A 139 20.74 -8.89 -4.83
C PRO A 139 21.06 -8.92 -3.33
N GLU A 140 21.91 -9.87 -2.92
CA GLU A 140 22.38 -9.95 -1.54
C GLU A 140 23.41 -8.86 -1.26
N GLN A 141 23.30 -8.19 -0.11
CA GLN A 141 24.27 -7.18 0.28
C GLN A 141 25.64 -7.82 0.55
N PRO A 142 26.74 -7.18 0.11
CA PRO A 142 28.09 -7.67 0.40
C PRO A 142 28.39 -7.55 1.90
N GLU A 143 29.15 -8.51 2.43
CA GLU A 143 29.61 -8.46 3.82
C GLU A 143 30.46 -7.21 4.09
N ALA A 144 30.32 -6.67 5.30
CA ALA A 144 30.93 -5.41 5.74
C ALA A 144 32.42 -5.54 6.10
#